data_AF-A0A9P0QDT8-F1
#
_entry.id   AF-A0A9P0QDT8-F1
#
_cell.length_a   1.000
_cell.length_b   1.000
_cell.length_c   1.000
_cell.angle_alpha   90.00
_cell.angle_beta   90.00
_cell.angle_gamma   90.00
#
_symmetry.space_group_name_H-M   'P 1'
#
loop_
_entity.id
_entity.type
_entity.pdbx_description
1 polymer ?
#
loop_
_entity_poly.entity_id
_entity_poly.type
_entity_poly.pdbx_seq_one_letter_code
_entity_poly.pdbx_strand_id
1 'polypeptide(L)'
;MTRGTSLAIQTEGMIRDIVRHLSTEEYPMLRRYCAETIFKCSENALTRDMVRQAGGLDPLVNMARNPKTKEDKPLLAAVTGAIWKTAISPANVERRLSSS
;
A
#
# COMPACT_ATOMS: atom_id res chain seq x y z
N MET A 1 -17.61 -24.07 10.94
CA MET A 1 -16.94 -23.05 10.10
C MET A 1 -17.00 -21.71 10.82
N THR A 2 -15.86 -21.06 11.11
CA THR A 2 -15.66 -19.58 11.20
C THR A 2 -14.31 -19.28 11.87
N ARG A 3 -13.18 -19.51 11.17
CA ARG A 3 -11.84 -19.11 11.65
C ARG A 3 -11.15 -18.05 10.78
N GLY A 4 -11.86 -17.45 9.81
CA GLY A 4 -11.29 -16.51 8.84
C GLY A 4 -11.62 -15.03 9.04
N THR A 5 -12.70 -14.67 9.74
CA THR A 5 -13.22 -13.28 9.73
C THR A 5 -12.50 -12.34 10.68
N SER A 6 -12.16 -12.76 11.91
CA SER A 6 -11.50 -11.87 12.89
C SER A 6 -10.12 -11.41 12.46
N LEU A 7 -9.36 -12.27 11.77
CA LEU A 7 -8.03 -11.92 11.29
C LEU A 7 -8.11 -10.89 10.16
N ALA A 8 -9.10 -11.04 9.27
CA ALA A 8 -9.34 -10.09 8.19
C ALA A 8 -9.74 -8.71 8.73
N ILE A 9 -10.67 -8.65 9.71
CA ILE A 9 -11.14 -7.38 10.30
C ILE A 9 -10.02 -6.66 11.07
N GLN A 10 -9.18 -7.39 11.83
CA GLN A 10 -8.01 -6.79 12.48
C GLN A 10 -6.99 -6.27 11.46
N THR A 11 -6.76 -7.03 10.38
CA THR A 11 -5.84 -6.62 9.31
C THR A 11 -6.38 -5.41 8.56
N GLU A 12 -7.69 -5.31 8.36
CA GLU A 12 -8.36 -4.19 7.71
C GLU A 12 -8.17 -2.88 8.48
N GLY A 13 -8.41 -2.90 9.80
CA GLY A 13 -8.15 -1.76 10.67
C GLY A 13 -6.68 -1.33 10.63
N MET A 14 -5.76 -2.31 10.76
CA MET A 14 -4.33 -2.07 10.73
C MET A 14 -3.84 -1.46 9.41
N ILE A 15 -4.34 -1.95 8.26
CA ILE A 15 -3.97 -1.43 6.94
C ILE A 15 -4.43 0.03 6.79
N ARG A 16 -5.63 0.37 7.26
CA ARG A 16 -6.15 1.74 7.20
C ARG A 16 -5.32 2.70 8.06
N ASP A 17 -4.92 2.28 9.26
CA ASP A 17 -4.04 3.06 10.13
C ASP A 17 -2.64 3.22 9.53
N ILE A 18 -2.09 2.16 8.92
CA ILE A 18 -0.82 2.22 8.18
C ILE A 18 -0.90 3.22 7.01
N VAL A 19 -1.98 3.21 6.24
CA VAL A 19 -2.24 4.15 5.14
C VAL A 19 -2.33 5.60 5.63
N ARG A 20 -2.99 5.83 6.78
CA ARG A 20 -2.99 7.16 7.42
C ARG A 20 -1.58 7.61 7.79
N HIS A 21 -0.79 6.74 8.44
CA HIS A 21 0.57 7.08 8.85
C HIS A 21 1.54 7.29 7.70
N LEU A 22 1.29 6.72 6.51
CA LEU A 22 2.08 7.00 5.29
C LEU A 22 1.98 8.48 4.86
N SER A 23 0.86 9.15 5.18
CA SER A 23 0.65 10.55 4.87
C SER A 23 1.31 11.51 5.88
N THR A 24 1.71 11.01 7.05
CA THR A 24 2.34 11.81 8.11
C THR A 24 3.82 12.01 7.82
N GLU A 25 4.24 13.24 7.53
CA GLU A 25 5.65 13.55 7.20
C GLU A 25 6.58 13.61 8.43
N GLU A 26 5.99 13.64 9.63
CA GLU A 26 6.66 13.89 10.90
C GLU A 26 7.66 12.78 11.29
N TYR A 27 7.44 11.54 10.80
CA TYR A 27 8.25 10.37 11.16
C TYR A 27 8.67 9.56 9.91
N PRO A 28 9.82 9.87 9.28
CA PRO A 28 10.26 9.18 8.07
C PRO A 28 10.52 7.67 8.27
N MET A 29 11.02 7.27 9.44
CA MET A 29 11.18 5.85 9.80
C MET A 29 9.83 5.12 9.89
N LEU A 30 8.81 5.76 10.46
CA LEU A 30 7.45 5.18 10.53
C LEU A 30 6.87 4.98 9.13
N ARG A 31 6.99 5.98 8.24
CA ARG A 31 6.56 5.87 6.84
C ARG A 31 7.24 4.71 6.12
N ARG A 32 8.54 4.51 6.36
CA ARG A 32 9.30 3.37 5.81
C ARG A 32 8.73 2.04 6.29
N TYR A 33 8.55 1.88 7.60
CA TYR A 33 7.96 0.67 8.16
C TYR A 33 6.56 0.41 7.62
N CYS A 34 5.74 1.45 7.46
CA CYS A 34 4.42 1.35 6.86
C CYS A 34 4.48 0.87 5.40
N ALA A 35 5.35 1.46 4.58
CA ALA A 35 5.54 1.05 3.18
C ALA A 35 6.04 -0.40 3.07
N GLU A 36 6.98 -0.80 3.92
CA GLU A 36 7.54 -2.15 3.95
C GLU A 36 6.50 -3.19 4.42
N THR A 37 5.66 -2.81 5.39
CA THR A 37 4.55 -3.65 5.86
C THR A 37 3.52 -3.84 4.76
N ILE A 38 3.14 -2.78 4.05
CA ILE A 38 2.27 -2.90 2.87
C ILE A 38 2.93 -3.80 1.83
N PHE A 39 4.21 -3.61 1.52
CA PHE A 39 4.90 -4.42 0.52
C PHE A 39 4.87 -5.93 0.85
N LYS A 40 5.18 -6.29 2.11
CA LYS A 40 5.15 -7.67 2.60
C LYS A 40 3.72 -8.22 2.61
N CYS A 41 2.76 -7.45 3.09
CA CYS A 41 1.37 -7.91 3.17
C CYS A 41 0.65 -7.91 1.80
N SER A 42 1.15 -7.17 0.81
CA SER A 42 0.62 -7.12 -0.57
C SER A 42 0.86 -8.40 -1.37
N GLU A 43 1.53 -9.41 -0.80
CA GLU A 43 1.53 -10.77 -1.34
C GLU A 43 0.15 -11.42 -1.26
N ASN A 44 -0.66 -11.03 -0.27
CA ASN A 44 -2.02 -11.54 -0.11
C ASN A 44 -3.01 -10.71 -0.93
N ALA A 45 -3.90 -11.38 -1.70
CA ALA A 45 -4.91 -10.72 -2.52
C ALA A 45 -5.90 -9.90 -1.69
N LEU A 46 -6.29 -10.39 -0.52
CA LEU A 46 -7.17 -9.69 0.42
C LEU A 46 -6.56 -8.35 0.86
N THR A 47 -5.27 -8.34 1.21
CA THR A 47 -4.59 -7.12 1.64
C THR A 47 -4.46 -6.10 0.51
N ARG A 48 -4.21 -6.55 -0.72
CA ARG A 48 -4.19 -5.65 -1.88
C ARG A 48 -5.53 -4.96 -2.07
N ASP A 49 -6.62 -5.70 -1.92
CA ASP A 49 -7.96 -5.13 -2.02
C ASP A 49 -8.23 -4.14 -0.86
N MET A 50 -7.84 -4.49 0.37
CA MET A 50 -7.94 -3.60 1.54
C MET A 50 -7.14 -2.29 1.37
N VAL A 51 -5.89 -2.34 0.89
CA VAL A 51 -5.09 -1.14 0.62
C VAL A 51 -5.77 -0.28 -0.45
N ARG A 52 -6.38 -0.90 -1.46
CA ARG A 52 -7.14 -0.20 -2.51
C ARG A 52 -8.39 0.46 -1.94
N GLN A 53 -9.18 -0.26 -1.13
CA GLN A 53 -10.39 0.26 -0.47
C GLN A 53 -10.08 1.38 0.53
N ALA A 54 -8.94 1.28 1.21
CA ALA A 54 -8.45 2.31 2.12
C ALA A 54 -7.86 3.54 1.41
N GLY A 55 -7.81 3.57 0.07
CA GLY A 55 -7.23 4.69 -0.69
C GLY A 55 -5.72 4.81 -0.54
N GLY A 56 -5.01 3.71 -0.24
CA GLY A 56 -3.56 3.73 0.02
C GLY A 56 -2.67 3.99 -1.19
N LEU A 57 -3.21 3.89 -2.41
CA LEU A 57 -2.47 4.16 -3.65
C LEU A 57 -2.06 5.63 -3.77
N ASP A 58 -2.97 6.57 -3.51
CA ASP A 58 -2.71 8.01 -3.56
C ASP A 58 -1.55 8.46 -2.65
N PRO A 59 -1.53 8.13 -1.34
CA PRO A 59 -0.42 8.51 -0.46
C PRO A 59 0.89 7.81 -0.83
N LEU A 60 0.85 6.56 -1.33
CA LEU A 60 2.05 5.89 -1.85
C LEU A 60 2.61 6.62 -3.09
N VAL A 61 1.76 7.00 -4.05
CA VAL A 61 2.18 7.74 -5.25
C VAL A 61 2.70 9.13 -4.87
N ASN A 62 2.04 9.82 -3.95
CA ASN A 62 2.47 11.12 -3.47
C ASN A 62 3.83 11.03 -2.76
N MET A 63 4.06 9.96 -1.99
CA MET A 63 5.35 9.67 -1.37
C MET A 63 6.43 9.38 -2.41
N ALA A 64 6.15 8.58 -3.45
CA ALA A 64 7.10 8.33 -4.54
C ALA A 64 7.47 9.60 -5.32
N ARG A 65 6.56 10.59 -5.37
CA ARG A 65 6.81 11.90 -5.99
C ARG A 65 7.65 12.83 -5.11
N ASN A 66 7.62 12.64 -3.79
CA ASN A 66 8.32 13.50 -2.84
C ASN A 66 9.86 13.39 -3.03
N PRO A 67 10.59 14.50 -3.23
CA PRO A 67 12.04 14.49 -3.40
C PRO A 67 12.78 13.84 -2.22
N LYS A 68 12.30 14.02 -0.98
CA LYS A 68 12.90 13.38 0.21
C LYS A 68 12.89 11.86 0.15
N THR A 69 11.84 11.30 -0.46
CA THR A 69 11.74 9.85 -0.67
C THR A 69 12.65 9.38 -1.80
N LYS A 70 12.94 10.24 -2.79
CA LYS A 70 13.88 9.91 -3.87
C LYS A 70 15.34 9.89 -3.39
N GLU A 71 15.66 10.67 -2.36
CA GLU A 71 16.96 10.64 -1.70
C GLU A 71 17.18 9.32 -0.92
N ASP A 72 16.11 8.78 -0.32
CA ASP A 72 16.13 7.50 0.38
C ASP A 72 15.81 6.33 -0.58
N LYS A 73 16.86 5.83 -1.25
CA LYS A 73 16.77 4.69 -2.19
C LYS A 73 16.01 3.47 -1.63
N PRO A 74 16.24 2.99 -0.40
CA PRO A 74 15.49 1.84 0.11
C PRO A 74 14.02 2.15 0.38
N LEU A 75 13.68 3.37 0.84
CA LEU A 75 12.29 3.81 0.95
C LEU A 75 11.61 3.87 -0.43
N LEU A 76 12.27 4.44 -1.43
CA LEU A 76 11.75 4.50 -2.79
C LEU A 76 11.46 3.11 -3.36
N ALA A 77 12.38 2.15 -3.17
CA ALA A 77 12.19 0.75 -3.59
C ALA A 77 10.98 0.09 -2.89
N ALA A 78 10.82 0.31 -1.58
CA ALA A 78 9.67 -0.21 -0.84
C ALA A 78 8.33 0.40 -1.32
N VAL A 79 8.30 1.72 -1.52
CA VAL A 79 7.10 2.46 -1.96
C VAL A 79 6.72 2.05 -3.39
N THR A 80 7.68 2.05 -4.31
CA THR A 80 7.44 1.63 -5.70
C THR A 80 7.06 0.16 -5.81
N GLY A 81 7.68 -0.72 -5.01
CA GLY A 81 7.31 -2.13 -4.92
C GLY A 81 5.89 -2.32 -4.37
N ALA A 82 5.51 -1.55 -3.34
CA ALA A 82 4.16 -1.56 -2.78
C ALA A 82 3.13 -1.09 -3.83
N ILE A 83 3.42 -0.01 -4.56
CA ILE A 83 2.58 0.46 -5.68
C ILE A 83 2.46 -0.63 -6.75
N TRP A 84 3.56 -1.23 -7.17
CA TRP A 84 3.54 -2.28 -8.20
C TRP A 84 2.69 -3.48 -7.79
N LYS A 85 2.88 -3.99 -6.57
CA LYS A 85 2.12 -5.15 -6.07
C LYS A 85 0.64 -4.82 -5.88
N THR A 86 0.30 -3.62 -5.39
CA THR A 86 -1.10 -3.19 -5.20
C THR A 86 -1.79 -2.84 -6.52
N ALA A 87 -1.08 -2.26 -7.49
CA ALA A 87 -1.58 -1.92 -8.82
C ALA A 87 -1.74 -3.14 -9.75
N ILE A 88 -0.99 -4.22 -9.52
CA ILE A 88 -1.12 -5.49 -10.26
C ILE A 88 -2.42 -6.26 -9.96
N SER A 89 -3.22 -5.81 -8.98
CA SER A 89 -4.55 -6.42 -8.79
C SER A 89 -5.32 -6.44 -10.12
N PRO A 90 -5.88 -7.58 -10.56
CA PRO A 90 -6.48 -7.75 -11.89
C PRO A 90 -7.58 -6.72 -12.21
N ALA A 91 -8.22 -6.15 -11.19
CA ALA A 91 -9.18 -5.05 -11.33
C ALA A 91 -8.59 -3.75 -11.93
N ASN A 92 -7.26 -3.58 -11.96
CA ASN A 92 -6.60 -2.42 -12.55
C ASN A 92 -6.03 -2.70 -13.96
N VAL A 93 -5.87 -3.97 -14.34
CA VAL A 93 -5.48 -4.39 -15.70
C VAL A 93 -6.65 -4.20 -16.67
N GLU A 94 -7.88 -4.44 -16.20
CA GLU A 94 -9.09 -4.32 -17.03
C GLU A 94 -9.36 -2.88 -17.49
N ARG A 95 -9.04 -1.86 -16.66
CA ARG A 95 -9.15 -0.44 -17.06
C ARG A 95 -8.21 -0.07 -18.22
N ARG A 96 -7.09 -0.77 -18.38
CA ARG A 96 -6.11 -0.49 -19.44
C ARG A 96 -6.53 -1.11 -20.78
N LEU A 97 -7.45 -2.07 -20.79
CA LEU A 97 -7.91 -2.78 -21.99
C LEU A 97 -9.23 -2.24 -22.57
N SER A 98 -10.02 -1.45 -21.83
CA SER A 98 -11.25 -0.84 -22.36
C SER A 98 -11.04 0.53 -23.04
N SER A 99 -9.79 0.96 -23.22
CA SER A 99 -9.42 2.28 -23.79
C SER A 99 -8.62 2.16 -25.09
N SER A 100 -8.68 1.01 -25.76
CA SER A 100 -8.02 0.75 -27.06
C SER A 100 -9.04 0.32 -28.10
#